data_AF-A0A350X3T7-F1
#
_entry.id   AF-A0A350X3T7-F1
#
_cell.length_a   1.000
_cell.length_b   1.000
_cell.length_c   1.000
_cell.angle_alpha   90.00
_cell.angle_beta   90.00
_cell.angle_gamma   90.00
#
_symmetry.space_group_name_H-M   'P 1'
#
loop_
_entity.id
_entity.type
_entity.pdbx_description
1 polymer ?
#
loop_
_entity_poly.entity_id
_entity_poly.type
_entity_poly.pdbx_seq_one_letter_code
_entity_poly.pdbx_strand_id
1 'polypeptide(L)' 'NGTVDLTNLNLVDAIPAHTEFVPGSVYVGEEIFPDLNPANGISLPTIHPGDMQTVSFSVVITELPPQPYIIPNSAT' A
#
# COMPACT_ATOMS: atom_id res chain seq x y z
N ASN A 1 0.11 13.50 -18.87
CA ASN A 1 0.38 12.35 -19.77
C ASN A 1 1.88 12.19 -19.90
N GLY A 2 2.46 11.27 -19.13
CA GLY A 2 3.85 10.85 -19.35
C GLY A 2 3.94 10.04 -20.64
N THR A 3 5.06 10.12 -21.34
CA THR A 3 5.29 9.43 -22.64
C THR A 3 6.31 8.29 -22.52
N VAL A 4 6.67 7.91 -21.29
CA VAL A 4 7.74 6.93 -20.98
C VAL A 4 7.22 5.95 -19.94
N ASP A 5 7.59 4.68 -20.10
CA ASP A 5 7.30 3.61 -19.14
C ASP A 5 7.89 3.93 -17.76
N LEU A 6 7.09 3.71 -16.71
CA LEU A 6 7.56 3.74 -15.34
C LEU A 6 8.08 2.35 -14.96
N THR A 7 9.38 2.24 -14.72
CA THR A 7 10.06 0.98 -14.41
C THR A 7 10.73 1.04 -13.04
N ASN A 8 11.06 -0.12 -12.46
CA ASN A 8 11.70 -0.25 -11.14
C ASN A 8 10.91 0.44 -10.02
N LEU A 9 9.59 0.26 -10.03
CA LEU A 9 8.68 0.85 -9.07
C LEU A 9 8.69 0.06 -7.76
N ASN A 10 8.84 0.77 -6.64
CA ASN A 10 8.71 0.22 -5.30
C ASN A 10 7.79 1.13 -4.49
N LEU A 11 6.66 0.59 -4.04
CA LEU A 11 5.70 1.28 -3.21
C LEU A 11 5.91 0.90 -1.75
N VAL A 12 6.07 1.86 -0.86
CA VAL A 12 6.17 1.64 0.59
C VAL A 12 5.06 2.40 1.29
N ASP A 13 4.26 1.74 2.11
CA ASP A 13 3.26 2.40 2.98
C ASP A 13 3.46 1.94 4.43
N ALA A 14 3.75 2.88 5.31
CA ALA A 14 4.05 2.59 6.70
C ALA A 14 2.76 2.30 7.48
N ILE A 15 2.73 1.20 8.24
CA ILE A 15 1.55 0.87 9.06
C ILE A 15 1.41 1.90 10.18
N PRO A 16 0.28 2.62 10.24
CA PRO A 16 0.06 3.65 11.25
C PRO A 16 0.09 3.09 12.67
N ALA A 17 0.52 3.92 13.64
CA ALA A 17 0.43 3.58 15.05
C ALA A 17 -1.02 3.26 15.45
N HIS A 18 -1.19 2.36 16.43
CA HIS A 18 -2.49 1.86 16.89
C HIS A 18 -3.27 1.03 15.84
N THR A 19 -2.61 0.66 14.74
CA THR A 19 -3.13 -0.28 13.76
C THR A 19 -2.17 -1.45 13.54
N GLU A 20 -2.69 -2.55 13.05
CA GLU A 20 -1.92 -3.72 12.63
C GLU A 20 -2.34 -4.10 11.20
N PHE A 21 -1.36 -4.42 10.36
CA PHE A 21 -1.59 -4.89 9.00
C PHE A 21 -2.27 -6.26 9.01
N VAL A 22 -3.21 -6.49 8.09
CA VAL A 22 -3.84 -7.79 7.88
C VAL A 22 -3.04 -8.57 6.85
N PRO A 23 -2.28 -9.63 7.21
CA PRO A 23 -1.59 -10.47 6.25
C PRO A 23 -2.58 -11.10 5.27
N GLY A 24 -2.16 -11.30 4.02
CA GLY A 24 -3.08 -11.82 3.01
C GLY A 24 -4.01 -10.79 2.37
N SER A 25 -3.99 -9.52 2.80
CA SER A 25 -4.95 -8.51 2.34
C SER A 25 -4.50 -7.66 1.15
N VAL A 26 -3.27 -7.83 0.67
CA VAL A 26 -2.72 -7.01 -0.42
C VAL A 26 -3.30 -7.44 -1.75
N TYR A 27 -3.85 -6.49 -2.48
CA TYR A 27 -4.21 -6.61 -3.89
C TYR A 27 -3.39 -5.64 -4.73
N VAL A 28 -2.91 -6.10 -5.87
CA VAL A 28 -2.32 -5.26 -6.91
C VAL A 28 -3.23 -5.37 -8.13
N GLY A 29 -4.06 -4.35 -8.33
CA GLY A 29 -5.16 -4.39 -9.28
C GLY A 29 -6.26 -5.33 -8.78
N GLU A 30 -6.53 -6.38 -9.55
CA GLU A 30 -7.55 -7.39 -9.23
C GLU A 30 -6.94 -8.69 -8.65
N GLU A 31 -5.61 -8.81 -8.62
CA GLU A 31 -4.91 -10.01 -8.14
C GLU A 31 -4.49 -9.86 -6.68
N ILE A 32 -4.67 -10.95 -5.91
CA ILE A 32 -4.29 -11.05 -4.50
C ILE A 32 -2.84 -11.53 -4.36
N PHE A 33 -2.08 -10.85 -3.50
CA PHE A 33 -0.69 -11.17 -3.20
C PHE A 33 -0.53 -11.38 -1.70
N PRO A 34 -0.72 -12.61 -1.19
CA PRO A 34 -0.87 -12.82 0.24
C PRO A 34 0.41 -12.62 1.05
N ASP A 35 1.57 -12.79 0.41
CA ASP A 35 2.89 -12.70 1.03
C ASP A 35 3.47 -11.29 1.03
N LEU A 36 2.80 -10.33 0.38
CA LEU A 36 3.26 -8.94 0.33
C LEU A 36 2.87 -8.18 1.60
N ASN A 37 3.74 -7.26 1.99
CA ASN A 37 3.50 -6.32 3.07
C ASN A 37 3.91 -4.91 2.62
N PRO A 38 2.98 -3.94 2.62
CA PRO A 38 3.28 -2.58 2.15
C PRO A 38 4.36 -1.87 2.97
N ALA A 39 4.55 -2.21 4.24
CA ALA A 39 5.60 -1.61 5.08
C ALA A 39 7.01 -2.12 4.77
N ASN A 40 7.12 -3.28 4.12
CA ASN A 40 8.40 -3.83 3.66
C ASN A 40 8.74 -3.39 2.23
N GLY A 41 7.79 -2.75 1.53
CA GLY A 41 7.88 -2.40 0.12
C GLY A 41 7.22 -3.45 -0.79
N ILE A 42 6.56 -2.95 -1.83
CA ILE A 42 5.91 -3.73 -2.88
C ILE A 42 6.56 -3.34 -4.21
N SER A 43 7.26 -4.30 -4.82
CA SER A 43 7.78 -4.14 -6.18
C SER A 43 6.61 -4.24 -7.17
N LEU A 44 6.42 -3.20 -7.96
CA LEU A 44 5.36 -3.13 -8.96
C LEU A 44 5.90 -3.40 -10.36
N PRO A 45 5.09 -3.99 -11.25
CA PRO A 45 5.46 -4.15 -12.65
C PRO A 45 5.60 -2.79 -13.34
N THR A 46 6.20 -2.81 -14.52
CA THR A 46 6.26 -1.64 -15.39
C THR A 46 4.85 -1.11 -15.67
N ILE A 47 4.65 0.20 -15.50
CA ILE A 47 3.39 0.86 -15.85
C ILE A 47 3.59 1.64 -17.15
N HIS A 48 2.81 1.31 -18.16
CA HIS A 48 2.88 1.97 -19.46
C HIS A 48 2.22 3.36 -19.44
N PRO A 49 2.62 4.27 -20.35
CA PRO A 49 1.98 5.56 -20.52
C PRO A 49 0.45 5.50 -20.62
N GLY A 50 -0.24 6.09 -19.63
CA GLY A 50 -1.70 6.15 -19.59
C GLY A 50 -2.36 5.03 -18.78
N ASP A 51 -1.60 4.01 -18.38
CA ASP A 51 -2.08 2.96 -17.49
C ASP A 51 -2.00 3.39 -16.02
N MET A 52 -2.77 2.69 -15.18
CA MET A 52 -2.79 2.89 -13.73
C MET A 52 -2.74 1.54 -13.03
N GLN A 53 -1.89 1.46 -12.00
CA GLN A 53 -1.86 0.33 -11.08
C GLN A 53 -2.35 0.78 -9.71
N THR A 54 -3.38 0.11 -9.18
CA THR A 54 -3.88 0.34 -7.83
C THR A 54 -3.36 -0.74 -6.89
N VAL A 55 -2.88 -0.34 -5.71
CA VAL A 55 -2.57 -1.27 -4.62
C VAL A 55 -3.55 -1.01 -3.48
N SER A 56 -4.16 -2.05 -2.94
CA SER A 56 -5.05 -1.95 -1.79
C SER A 56 -4.71 -2.99 -0.74
N PHE A 57 -4.87 -2.63 0.53
CA PHE A 57 -4.61 -3.51 1.66
C PHE A 57 -5.47 -3.11 2.87
N SER A 58 -5.58 -3.98 3.85
CA SER A 58 -6.36 -3.74 5.07
C SER A 58 -5.47 -3.66 6.30
N VAL A 59 -5.87 -2.78 7.22
CA VAL A 59 -5.33 -2.67 8.57
C VAL A 59 -6.48 -2.75 9.58
N VAL A 60 -6.20 -3.24 10.78
CA VAL A 60 -7.14 -3.29 11.90
C VAL A 60 -6.68 -2.38 13.01
N ILE A 61 -7.60 -1.66 13.66
CA ILE A 61 -7.29 -0.85 14.84
C ILE A 61 -7.13 -1.81 16.02
N THR A 62 -5.95 -1.82 16.64
CA THR A 62 -5.64 -2.69 17.79
C THR A 62 -5.86 -1.99 19.12
N GLU A 63 -5.75 -0.66 19.15
CA GLU A 63 -5.94 0.15 20.36
C GLU A 63 -6.67 1.44 20.02
N LEU A 64 -7.59 1.88 20.89
CA LEU A 64 -8.27 3.15 20.71
C LEU A 64 -7.32 4.29 21.10
N PRO A 65 -6.92 5.17 20.17
CA PRO A 65 -6.00 6.24 20.51
C PRO A 65 -6.68 7.29 21.40
N PRO A 66 -5.91 8.02 22.25
CA PRO A 66 -6.47 9.05 23.13
C PRO A 66 -7.12 10.18 22.31
N GLN A 67 -8.36 10.53 22.61
CA GLN A 67 -9.09 11.53 21.81
C GLN A 67 -8.71 12.98 22.18
N PRO A 68 -8.60 13.91 21.19
CA PRO A 68 -8.72 13.68 19.75
C PRO A 68 -7.39 13.20 19.13
N TYR A 69 -7.42 12.07 18.41
CA TYR A 69 -6.27 11.55 17.66
C TYR A 69 -6.71 11.07 16.28
N ILE A 70 -5.95 11.47 15.25
CA ILE A 70 -6.13 11.06 13.86
C ILE A 70 -5.06 10.02 13.55
N ILE A 71 -5.44 8.90 12.94
CA ILE A 71 -4.50 7.86 12.48
C ILE A 71 -3.99 8.28 11.08
N PRO A 72 -2.72 8.70 10.93
CA PRO A 72 -2.21 9.16 9.63
C PRO A 72 -1.70 7.97 8.81
N ASN A 73 -2.08 7.88 7.53
CA ASN A 73 -1.53 6.93 6.56
C ASN A 73 -0.60 7.65 5.58
N SER A 74 0.55 7.07 5.22
CA SER A 74 1.52 7.71 4.32
C SER A 74 2.29 6.68 3.49
N ALA A 75 2.15 6.80 2.16
CA ALA A 75 2.87 5.99 1.19
C ALA A 75 3.94 6.79 0.42
N THR A 76 4.99 6.12 -0.06
CA THR A 76 6.05 6.65 -0.92
C THR A 76 6.28 5.72 -2.10
#